data_AF-A0A7C1WWC9-F1
#
_entry.id   AF-A0A7C1WWC9-F1
#
_cell.length_a   1.000
_cell.length_b   1.000
_cell.length_c   1.000
_cell.angle_alpha   90.00
_cell.angle_beta   90.00
_cell.angle_gamma   90.00
#
_symmetry.space_group_name_H-M   'P 1'
#
loop_
_entity.id
_entity.type
_entity.pdbx_description
1 polymer ?
#
loop_
_entity_poly.entity_id
_entity_poly.type
_entity_poly.pdbx_seq_one_letter_code
_entity_poly.pdbx_strand_id
1 'polypeptide(L)'
;MTVRSVIIIIAICTGLIQANEVQIPATGSKNILPGTTIVSTDAITIPRLLSYQGRLTDSLGNPVPDGSYQLTFRLYSQETGGTPFWTEVQTVSVRNGILS
;
A
#
# COMPACT_ATOMS: atom_id res chain seq x y z
N MET A 1 -7.67 -16.02 29.90
CA MET A 1 -8.36 -14.94 29.18
C MET A 1 -7.85 -14.95 27.75
N THR A 2 -8.63 -15.51 26.84
CA THR A 2 -8.21 -15.82 25.46
C THR A 2 -8.40 -14.56 24.61
N VAL A 3 -7.31 -13.87 24.30
CA VAL A 3 -7.31 -12.71 23.40
C VAL A 3 -7.70 -13.19 22.00
N ARG A 4 -8.87 -12.75 21.55
CA ARG A 4 -9.43 -13.06 20.23
C ARG A 4 -8.73 -12.18 19.20
N SER A 5 -8.07 -12.83 18.26
CA SER A 5 -7.29 -12.29 17.15
C SER A 5 -8.08 -11.33 16.26
N VAL A 6 -7.44 -10.25 15.80
CA VAL A 6 -7.88 -9.46 14.65
C VAL A 6 -6.68 -9.31 13.72
N ILE A 7 -6.52 -10.28 12.82
CA ILE A 7 -5.63 -10.19 11.66
C ILE A 7 -6.47 -9.57 10.56
N ILE A 8 -6.16 -8.34 10.16
CA ILE A 8 -6.79 -7.68 9.01
C ILE A 8 -6.18 -8.30 7.76
N ILE A 9 -6.74 -9.43 7.33
CA ILE A 9 -6.49 -10.01 6.01
C ILE A 9 -7.36 -9.22 5.03
N ILE A 10 -6.75 -8.29 4.31
CA ILE A 10 -7.40 -7.65 3.15
C ILE A 10 -7.49 -8.74 2.08
N ALA A 11 -8.63 -9.42 2.05
CA ALA A 11 -9.05 -10.26 0.94
C ALA A 11 -9.28 -9.34 -0.27
N ILE A 12 -8.32 -9.29 -1.19
CA ILE A 12 -8.56 -8.68 -2.50
C ILE A 12 -9.38 -9.70 -3.29
N CYS A 13 -10.68 -9.47 -3.31
CA CYS A 13 -11.66 -10.23 -4.06
C CYS A 13 -11.20 -10.43 -5.51
N THR A 14 -11.10 -11.70 -5.89
CA THR A 14 -10.97 -12.13 -7.29
C THR A 14 -12.25 -11.84 -8.06
N GLY A 15 -12.09 -11.25 -9.24
CA GLY A 15 -12.99 -11.45 -10.39
C GLY A 15 -14.12 -10.44 -10.53
N LEU A 16 -14.01 -9.60 -11.57
CA LEU A 16 -14.98 -9.48 -12.66
C LEU A 16 -14.37 -8.56 -13.72
N ILE A 17 -13.68 -9.15 -14.69
CA ILE A 17 -13.37 -8.46 -15.96
C ILE A 17 -14.66 -8.57 -16.78
N GLN A 18 -15.35 -7.45 -16.99
CA GLN A 18 -16.33 -7.37 -18.06
C GLN A 18 -15.56 -7.31 -19.38
N ALA A 19 -15.68 -8.37 -20.17
CA ALA A 19 -15.18 -8.42 -21.53
C ALA A 19 -15.92 -7.35 -22.36
N ASN A 20 -15.19 -6.36 -22.85
CA ASN A 20 -15.62 -5.55 -23.99
C ASN A 20 -14.69 -5.92 -25.15
N GLU A 21 -15.12 -6.88 -25.93
CA GLU A 21 -14.41 -7.42 -27.08
C GLU A 21 -14.59 -6.51 -28.29
N VAL A 22 -13.54 -5.76 -28.66
CA VAL A 22 -13.40 -5.25 -30.03
C VAL A 22 -12.49 -6.23 -30.78
N GLN A 23 -13.11 -7.14 -31.51
CA GLN A 23 -12.47 -8.10 -32.39
C GLN A 23 -12.10 -7.45 -33.73
N ILE A 24 -10.81 -7.36 -34.10
CA ILE A 24 -10.37 -7.37 -35.51
C ILE A 24 -8.93 -7.95 -35.64
N PRO A 25 -8.51 -8.49 -36.82
CA PRO A 25 -8.06 -9.87 -36.96
C PRO A 25 -6.62 -10.06 -37.49
N ALA A 26 -6.11 -11.26 -37.25
CA ALA A 26 -5.12 -12.03 -38.03
C ALA A 26 -3.60 -11.70 -37.97
N THR A 27 -2.88 -12.75 -37.52
CA THR A 27 -1.59 -13.27 -38.00
C THR A 27 -0.31 -12.61 -37.54
N GLY A 28 0.32 -13.23 -36.54
CA GLY A 28 1.71 -13.01 -36.15
C GLY A 28 2.20 -14.06 -35.17
N SER A 29 2.33 -15.32 -35.60
CA SER A 29 3.07 -16.34 -34.84
C SER A 29 4.55 -15.94 -34.78
N LYS A 30 4.98 -15.31 -33.69
CA LYS A 30 6.41 -15.19 -33.39
C LYS A 30 6.75 -16.34 -32.44
N ASN A 31 7.28 -17.41 -33.05
CA ASN A 31 7.77 -18.60 -32.37
C ASN A 31 8.59 -18.21 -31.13
N ILE A 32 8.10 -18.52 -29.94
CA ILE A 32 8.84 -18.32 -28.69
C ILE A 32 9.90 -19.42 -28.64
N LEU A 33 11.18 -19.05 -28.70
CA LEU A 33 12.28 -19.97 -28.38
C LEU A 33 12.10 -20.48 -26.94
N PRO A 34 12.40 -21.76 -26.65
CA PRO A 34 12.42 -22.26 -25.28
C PRO A 34 13.52 -21.51 -24.51
N GLY A 35 13.13 -20.51 -23.72
CA GLY A 35 14.06 -19.69 -22.93
C GLY A 35 13.62 -18.26 -22.61
N THR A 36 12.53 -17.73 -23.19
CA THR A 36 12.10 -16.35 -22.89
C THR A 36 11.21 -16.29 -21.65
N THR A 37 11.80 -16.00 -20.49
CA THR A 37 11.05 -15.57 -19.30
C THR A 37 10.46 -14.19 -19.59
N ILE A 38 9.14 -14.11 -19.81
CA ILE A 38 8.41 -12.85 -19.83
C ILE A 38 8.43 -12.32 -18.38
N VAL A 39 9.37 -11.44 -18.06
CA VAL A 39 9.33 -10.70 -16.79
C VAL A 39 8.28 -9.62 -16.95
N SER A 40 7.06 -9.92 -16.51
CA SER A 40 6.04 -8.89 -16.31
C SER A 40 6.50 -8.02 -15.14
N THR A 41 7.11 -6.87 -15.43
CA THR A 41 7.31 -5.84 -14.43
C THR A 41 5.94 -5.25 -14.13
N ASP A 42 5.29 -5.74 -13.08
CA ASP A 42 4.16 -5.04 -12.49
C ASP A 42 4.67 -3.68 -12.00
N ALA A 43 4.36 -2.63 -12.76
CA ALA A 43 4.65 -1.27 -12.36
C ALA A 43 3.73 -0.91 -11.19
N ILE A 44 4.28 -0.89 -9.97
CA ILE A 44 3.58 -0.38 -8.79
C ILE A 44 3.23 1.09 -9.06
N THR A 45 1.95 1.36 -9.37
CA THR A 45 1.42 2.73 -9.44
C THR A 45 0.89 3.07 -8.06
N ILE A 46 1.70 3.74 -7.25
CA ILE A 46 1.26 4.20 -5.92
C ILE A 46 0.29 5.37 -6.14
N PRO A 47 -0.97 5.28 -5.68
CA PRO A 47 -1.90 6.40 -5.71
C PRO A 47 -1.30 7.58 -4.94
N ARG A 48 -1.27 8.77 -5.55
CA ARG A 48 -0.57 9.96 -5.06
C ARG A 48 -1.18 10.61 -3.81
N LEU A 49 -2.10 9.96 -3.11
CA LEU A 49 -2.67 10.48 -1.87
C LEU A 49 -3.09 9.33 -0.95
N LEU A 50 -2.23 8.98 0.00
CA LEU A 50 -2.62 8.13 1.11
C LEU A 50 -3.38 9.01 2.11
N SER A 51 -4.68 8.74 2.30
CA SER A 51 -5.40 9.33 3.43
C SER A 51 -4.93 8.67 4.71
N TYR A 52 -4.55 9.48 5.70
CA TYR A 52 -4.12 9.01 7.01
C TYR A 52 -4.96 9.68 8.11
N GLN A 53 -5.35 8.91 9.11
CA GLN A 53 -5.95 9.41 10.34
C GLN A 53 -5.38 8.62 11.50
N GLY A 54 -5.04 9.30 12.59
CA GLY A 54 -4.42 8.63 13.72
C GLY A 54 -4.50 9.43 15.00
N ARG A 55 -4.15 8.76 16.10
CA ARG A 55 -3.99 9.38 17.42
C ARG A 55 -2.57 9.15 17.93
N LEU A 56 -1.85 10.23 18.20
CA LEU A 56 -0.54 10.19 18.84
C LEU A 56 -0.73 10.26 20.36
N THR A 57 -0.15 9.29 21.06
CA THR A 57 -0.11 9.26 22.52
C THR A 57 1.32 9.15 23.02
N ASP A 58 1.55 9.63 24.23
CA ASP A 58 2.79 9.38 24.98
C ASP A 58 2.86 7.92 25.50
N SER A 59 3.95 7.60 26.20
CA SER A 59 4.15 6.28 26.82
C SER A 59 3.15 5.95 27.95
N LEU A 60 2.41 6.93 28.43
CA LEU A 60 1.38 6.79 29.47
C LEU A 60 -0.04 6.74 28.87
N GLY A 61 -0.18 6.85 27.54
CA GLY A 61 -1.46 6.81 26.83
C GLY A 61 -2.18 8.16 26.74
N ASN A 62 -1.56 9.25 27.22
CA ASN A 62 -2.13 10.59 27.10
C ASN A 62 -1.91 11.12 25.68
N PRO A 63 -2.85 11.91 25.12
CA PRO A 63 -2.64 12.53 23.83
C PRO A 63 -1.44 13.47 23.88
N VAL A 64 -0.63 13.49 22.81
CA VAL A 64 0.48 14.43 22.69
C VAL A 64 -0.04 15.88 22.62
N PRO A 65 0.75 16.88 23.05
CA PRO A 65 0.37 18.28 22.97
C PRO A 65 0.08 18.74 21.53
N ASP A 66 -0.78 19.74 21.41
CA ASP A 66 -1.10 20.38 20.13
C ASP A 66 0.17 20.98 19.50
N GLY A 67 0.33 20.81 18.19
CA GLY A 67 1.49 21.35 17.47
C GLY A 67 1.74 20.71 16.12
N SER A 68 2.81 21.14 15.45
CA SER A 68 3.27 20.58 14.18
C SER A 68 4.27 19.46 14.44
N TYR A 69 3.98 18.27 13.92
CA TYR A 69 4.82 17.08 14.06
C TYR A 69 5.33 16.65 12.68
N GLN A 70 6.62 16.31 12.62
CA GLN A 70 7.18 15.69 11.43
C GLN A 70 6.97 14.18 11.51
N LEU A 71 6.24 13.64 10.55
CA LEU A 71 5.95 12.22 10.42
C LEU A 71 6.70 11.66 9.22
N THR A 72 7.24 10.45 9.36
CA THR A 72 7.83 9.70 8.25
C THR A 72 7.00 8.47 7.96
N PHE A 73 6.35 8.45 6.81
CA PHE A 73 5.60 7.30 6.31
C PHE A 73 6.51 6.39 5.50
N ARG A 74 6.37 5.07 5.67
CA ARG A 74 7.18 4.06 4.97
C ARG A 74 6.30 2.89 4.55
N LEU A 75 6.47 2.42 3.33
CA LEU A 75 5.81 1.21 2.83
C LEU A 75 6.85 0.14 2.52
N TYR A 76 6.56 -1.08 2.95
CA TYR A 76 7.41 -2.26 2.80
C TYR A 76 6.68 -3.31 1.98
N SER A 77 7.43 -4.06 1.16
CA SER A 77 6.90 -5.20 0.40
C SER A 77 7.03 -6.52 1.16
N GLN A 78 7.71 -6.52 2.32
CA GLN A 78 8.00 -7.68 3.15
C GLN A 78 7.52 -7.42 4.59
N GLU A 79 7.04 -8.47 5.25
CA GLU A 79 6.49 -8.40 6.60
C GLU A 79 7.56 -8.23 7.70
N THR A 80 8.77 -8.77 7.50
CA THR A 80 9.85 -8.72 8.48
C THR A 80 11.20 -8.62 7.79
N GLY A 81 11.99 -7.62 8.16
CA GLY A 81 13.22 -7.30 7.45
C GLY A 81 12.94 -6.74 6.06
N GLY A 82 13.74 -5.78 5.61
CA GLY A 82 13.60 -5.20 4.27
C GLY A 82 13.73 -3.68 4.26
N THR A 83 14.06 -3.16 3.09
CA THR A 83 14.14 -1.72 2.82
C THR A 83 12.77 -1.23 2.37
N PRO A 84 12.29 -0.07 2.85
CA PRO A 84 11.04 0.48 2.37
C PRO A 84 11.15 0.81 0.87
N PHE A 85 10.19 0.38 0.06
CA PHE A 85 10.14 0.74 -1.35
C PHE A 85 9.60 2.17 -1.57
N TRP A 86 8.98 2.75 -0.54
CA TRP A 86 8.51 4.12 -0.53
C TRP A 86 8.70 4.75 0.85
N THR A 87 9.12 6.00 0.87
CA THR A 87 9.32 6.80 2.09
C THR A 87 8.89 8.23 1.81
N GLU A 88 8.15 8.84 2.74
CA GLU A 88 7.71 10.22 2.65
C GLU A 88 7.78 10.90 4.01
N VAL A 89 8.18 12.17 4.01
CA VAL A 89 8.20 13.01 5.22
C VAL A 89 7.15 14.09 5.07
N GLN A 90 6.26 14.18 6.06
CA GLN A 90 5.20 15.19 6.11
C GLN A 90 5.23 15.93 7.43
N THR A 91 4.87 17.20 7.40
CA THR A 91 4.64 17.99 8.62
C THR A 91 3.14 18.14 8.81
N VAL A 92 2.60 17.55 9.85
CA VAL A 92 1.16 17.46 10.12
C VAL A 92 0.85 18.22 11.42
N SER A 93 -0.24 18.97 11.41
CA SER A 93 -0.76 19.60 12.62
C SER A 93 -1.56 18.59 13.43
N VAL A 94 -1.24 18.48 14.71
CA VAL A 94 -1.90 17.57 15.64
C VAL A 94 -2.69 18.38 16.66
N ARG A 95 -3.93 17.95 16.92
CA ARG A 95 -4.82 18.60 17.89
C ARG A 95 -5.53 17.58 18.76
N ASN A 96 -5.41 17.70 20.08
CA ASN A 96 -5.84 16.72 21.07
C ASN A 96 -5.30 15.31 20.77
N GLY A 97 -4.06 15.24 20.28
CA GLY A 97 -3.44 14.01 19.80
C GLY A 97 -3.98 13.48 18.48
N ILE A 98 -4.98 14.09 17.84
CA ILE A 98 -5.52 13.67 16.55
C ILE A 98 -4.72 14.29 15.40
N LEU A 99 -4.37 13.46 14.41
CA LEU A 99 -3.69 13.86 13.19
C LEU A 99 -4.51 13.43 11.95
N SER A 100 -4.51 14.26 10.91
CA SER A 100 -5.26 14.08 9.66
C SER A 100 -4.55 14.71 8.48
#